data_AF-A0A8J7DK88-F1
#
_entry.id   AF-A0A8J7DK88-F1
#
_cell.length_a   1.000
_cell.length_b   1.000
_cell.length_c   1.000
_cell.angle_alpha   90.00
_cell.angle_beta   90.00
_cell.angle_gamma   90.00
#
_symmetry.space_group_name_H-M   'P 1'
#
loop_
_entity.id
_entity.type
_entity.pdbx_description
1 polymer ?
#
loop_
_entity_poly.entity_id
_entity_poly.type
_entity_poly.pdbx_seq_one_letter_code
_entity_poly.pdbx_strand_id
1 'polypeptide(L)'
;MAQSLQVFMTTNRFRPREPQYANSEAIGLPFPTNDSSSLVRAALEATERLYQPGYTYHKAGVLLLDLSPDGMAQGGLFVDETKRERAGRLMVAVDALNHRFGAGTVRWAAEGVQQEWKRFTTRCDELAVVAR
;
A
#
# COMPACT_ATOMS: atom_id res chain seq x y z
N MET A 1 13.68 -5.05 2.61
CA MET A 1 12.52 -5.95 2.66
C MET A 1 11.68 -5.60 3.89
N ALA A 2 10.35 -5.72 3.81
CA ALA A 2 9.45 -5.52 4.95
C ALA A 2 8.90 -6.88 5.42
N GLN A 3 8.85 -7.12 6.72
CA GLN A 3 8.26 -8.33 7.33
C GLN A 3 6.81 -8.10 7.76
N SER A 4 6.39 -6.86 7.93
CA SER A 4 5.02 -6.50 8.29
C SER A 4 4.62 -5.16 7.67
N LEU A 5 3.32 -4.91 7.56
CA LEU A 5 2.78 -3.63 7.11
C LEU A 5 1.58 -3.24 7.95
N GLN A 6 1.38 -1.94 8.16
CA GLN A 6 0.23 -1.40 8.86
C GLN A 6 -0.54 -0.46 7.95
N VAL A 7 -1.83 -0.72 7.77
CA VAL A 7 -2.76 0.19 7.09
C VAL A 7 -3.51 0.98 8.14
N PHE A 8 -3.68 2.27 7.91
CA PHE A 8 -4.49 3.12 8.78
C PHE A 8 -5.45 3.97 7.95
N MET A 9 -6.61 4.27 8.53
CA MET A 9 -7.62 5.14 7.94
C MET A 9 -8.33 5.96 9.01
N THR A 10 -8.57 7.23 8.70
CA THR A 10 -9.09 8.22 9.65
C THR A 10 -10.05 9.18 8.97
N THR A 11 -11.15 9.49 9.66
CA THR A 11 -12.11 10.53 9.28
C THR A 11 -11.63 11.91 9.68
N ASN A 12 -12.34 12.94 9.19
CA ASN A 12 -12.01 14.31 9.54
C ASN A 12 -12.52 14.68 10.95
N ARG A 13 -11.61 14.75 11.92
CA ARG A 13 -11.91 15.21 13.29
C ARG A 13 -12.46 16.64 13.39
N PHE A 14 -12.26 17.47 12.37
CA PHE A 14 -12.73 18.86 12.33
C PHE A 14 -14.19 19.00 11.85
N ARG A 15 -14.88 17.88 11.54
CA ARG A 15 -16.31 17.86 11.23
C ARG A 15 -17.10 17.14 12.33
N PRO A 16 -17.38 17.79 13.47
CA PRO A 16 -18.02 17.15 14.62
C PRO A 16 -19.47 16.70 14.37
N ARG A 17 -20.10 17.16 13.28
CA ARG A 17 -21.46 16.76 12.86
C ARG A 17 -21.50 15.49 12.02
N GLU A 18 -20.34 14.98 11.58
CA GLU A 18 -20.24 13.73 10.82
C GLU A 18 -19.73 12.58 11.71
N PRO A 19 -20.09 11.32 11.41
CA PRO A 19 -19.57 10.15 12.10
C PRO A 19 -18.03 10.12 12.09
N GLN A 20 -17.42 9.82 13.24
CA GLN A 20 -15.98 9.77 13.41
C GLN A 20 -15.48 8.33 13.50
N TYR A 21 -14.43 8.02 12.75
CA TYR A 21 -13.78 6.72 12.74
C TYR A 21 -12.27 6.88 12.53
N ALA A 22 -11.50 6.19 13.36
CA ALA A 22 -10.05 6.11 13.23
C ALA A 22 -9.61 4.72 13.66
N ASN A 23 -8.99 3.98 12.74
CA ASN A 23 -8.50 2.64 13.03
C ASN A 23 -7.25 2.32 12.20
N SER A 24 -6.50 1.34 12.66
CA SER A 24 -5.33 0.81 11.97
C SER A 24 -5.20 -0.68 12.19
N GLU A 25 -4.70 -1.39 11.19
CA GLU A 25 -4.48 -2.82 11.24
C GLU A 25 -3.08 -3.14 10.74
N ALA A 26 -2.37 -3.97 11.49
CA ALA A 26 -1.06 -4.50 11.11
C ALA A 26 -1.20 -5.93 10.59
N ILE A 27 -0.59 -6.21 9.45
CA ILE A 27 -0.52 -7.52 8.82
C ILE A 27 0.94 -7.98 8.83
N GLY A 28 1.18 -9.16 9.40
CA GLY A 28 2.44 -9.88 9.26
C GLY A 28 2.52 -10.56 7.89
N LEU A 29 3.64 -10.39 7.20
CA LEU A 29 3.92 -11.09 5.96
C LEU A 29 4.56 -12.46 6.30
N PRO A 30 4.34 -13.50 5.48
CA PRO A 30 4.87 -14.83 5.74
C PRO A 30 6.41 -14.87 5.73
N PHE A 31 7.05 -13.93 5.03
CA PHE A 31 8.49 -13.75 4.96
C PHE A 31 8.82 -12.29 4.58
N PRO A 32 10.05 -11.80 4.84
CA PRO A 32 10.41 -10.45 4.46
C PRO A 32 10.40 -10.34 2.93
N THR A 33 9.73 -9.31 2.39
CA THR A 33 9.61 -9.12 0.94
C THR A 33 9.81 -7.67 0.53
N ASN A 34 10.32 -7.48 -0.68
CA ASN A 34 10.33 -6.22 -1.43
C ASN A 34 9.42 -6.28 -2.67
N ASP A 35 8.67 -7.38 -2.83
CA ASP A 35 7.72 -7.54 -3.93
C ASP A 35 6.51 -6.62 -3.73
N SER A 36 6.45 -5.59 -4.57
CA SER A 36 5.35 -4.62 -4.55
C SER A 36 3.99 -5.26 -4.78
N SER A 37 3.89 -6.35 -5.55
CA SER A 37 2.61 -7.01 -5.79
C SER A 37 2.05 -7.68 -4.53
N SER A 38 2.93 -8.34 -3.77
CA SER A 38 2.60 -8.93 -2.47
C SER A 38 2.21 -7.87 -1.44
N LEU A 39 2.93 -6.75 -1.39
CA LEU A 39 2.64 -5.63 -0.49
C LEU A 39 1.30 -4.96 -0.80
N VAL A 40 1.04 -4.65 -2.08
CA VAL A 40 -0.23 -4.05 -2.51
C VAL A 40 -1.40 -4.96 -2.17
N ARG A 41 -1.28 -6.27 -2.43
CA ARG A 41 -2.33 -7.24 -2.10
C ARG A 41 -2.66 -7.25 -0.61
N ALA A 42 -1.64 -7.34 0.24
CA ALA A 42 -1.85 -7.35 1.69
C ALA A 42 -2.42 -6.01 2.19
N ALA A 43 -2.00 -4.88 1.64
CA ALA A 43 -2.57 -3.57 1.97
C ALA A 43 -4.04 -3.45 1.57
N LEU A 44 -4.43 -3.96 0.39
CA LEU A 44 -5.83 -3.99 -0.05
C LEU A 44 -6.68 -4.84 0.90
N GLU A 45 -6.18 -6.02 1.29
CA GLU A 45 -6.87 -6.91 2.22
C GLU A 45 -7.11 -6.26 3.60
N ALA A 46 -6.10 -5.57 4.15
CA ALA A 46 -6.27 -4.77 5.37
C ALA A 46 -7.28 -3.62 5.18
N THR A 47 -7.24 -2.97 4.02
CA THR A 47 -8.15 -1.86 3.71
C THR A 47 -9.60 -2.35 3.67
N GLU A 48 -9.87 -3.51 3.08
CA GLU A 48 -11.20 -4.12 3.04
C GLU A 48 -11.73 -4.44 4.43
N ARG A 49 -10.87 -4.89 5.35
CA ARG A 49 -11.26 -5.17 6.75
C ARG A 49 -11.48 -3.92 7.59
N LEU A 50 -10.68 -2.89 7.38
CA LEU A 50 -10.78 -1.61 8.10
C LEU A 50 -11.92 -0.72 7.58
N TYR A 51 -12.29 -0.85 6.31
CA TYR A 51 -13.28 -0.01 5.68
C TYR A 51 -14.67 -0.23 6.27
N GLN A 52 -15.30 0.86 6.71
CA GLN A 52 -16.66 0.88 7.21
C GLN A 52 -17.51 1.81 6.32
N PRO A 53 -18.60 1.29 5.71
CA PRO A 53 -19.54 2.13 4.98
C PRO A 53 -20.14 3.23 5.86
N GLY A 54 -20.44 4.39 5.26
CA GLY A 54 -21.09 5.52 5.95
C GLY A 54 -20.13 6.51 6.61
N TYR A 55 -18.81 6.29 6.51
CA TYR A 55 -17.79 7.24 6.97
C TYR A 55 -17.11 7.95 5.80
N THR A 56 -16.88 9.26 5.96
CA THR A 56 -16.07 10.05 5.02
C THR A 56 -14.61 10.04 5.48
N TYR A 57 -13.81 9.16 4.89
CA TYR A 57 -12.39 9.07 5.18
C TYR A 57 -11.62 10.27 4.63
N HIS A 58 -10.82 10.91 5.47
CA HIS A 58 -10.02 12.09 5.12
C HIS A 58 -8.55 11.74 4.88
N LYS A 59 -8.02 10.75 5.61
CA LYS A 59 -6.63 10.33 5.50
C LYS A 59 -6.52 8.82 5.65
N ALA A 60 -5.80 8.19 4.73
CA ALA A 60 -5.40 6.80 4.79
C ALA A 60 -3.92 6.68 4.39
N GLY A 61 -3.28 5.58 4.79
CA GLY A 61 -1.91 5.29 4.39
C GLY A 61 -1.46 3.90 4.79
N VAL A 62 -0.27 3.53 4.30
CA VAL A 62 0.39 2.26 4.58
C VAL A 62 1.76 2.57 5.17
N LEU A 63 2.09 1.93 6.28
CA LEU A 63 3.41 1.92 6.89
C LEU A 63 4.03 0.55 6.65
N LEU A 64 5.25 0.52 6.14
CA LEU A 64 6.05 -0.70 6.15
C LEU A 64 6.79 -0.79 7.48
N LEU A 65 6.69 -1.95 8.11
CA LEU A 65 7.25 -2.23 9.42
C LEU A 65 8.31 -3.34 9.31
N ASP A 66 9.18 -3.42 10.31
CA ASP A 66 10.25 -4.43 10.40
C ASP A 66 11.12 -4.49 9.13
N LEU A 67 11.65 -3.33 8.74
CA LEU A 67 12.49 -3.20 7.56
C LEU A 67 13.86 -3.87 7.79
N SER A 68 14.24 -4.74 6.88
CA SER A 68 15.53 -5.43 6.86
C SER A 68 16.27 -5.19 5.54
N PRO A 69 17.61 -5.22 5.52
CA PRO A 69 18.39 -5.19 4.29
C PRO A 69 18.05 -6.36 3.37
N ASP A 70 18.18 -6.16 2.06
CA ASP A 70 18.00 -7.24 1.08
C ASP A 70 19.03 -8.36 1.31
N GLY A 71 18.63 -9.62 1.14
CA GLY A 71 19.49 -10.79 1.35
C GLY A 71 19.78 -11.20 2.81
N MET A 72 19.29 -10.46 3.81
CA MET A 72 19.42 -10.84 5.24
C MET A 72 18.23 -11.66 5.77
N ALA A 73 17.27 -12.02 4.91
CA ALA A 73 16.14 -12.85 5.32
C ALA A 73 16.54 -14.31 5.42
N GLN A 74 16.36 -14.91 6.60
CA GLN A 74 16.48 -16.35 6.78
C GLN A 74 15.43 -17.05 5.89
N GLY A 75 15.88 -18.05 5.11
CA GLY A 75 14.98 -18.94 4.38
C GLY A 75 14.08 -19.70 5.36
N GLY A 76 12.78 -19.73 5.09
CA GLY A 76 11.84 -20.54 5.88
C GLY A 76 11.73 -21.94 5.31
N LEU A 77 11.54 -22.95 6.16
CA LEU A 77 11.41 -24.36 5.75
C LEU A 77 10.26 -24.60 4.75
N PHE A 78 9.24 -23.73 4.78
CA PHE A 78 8.05 -23.80 3.92
C PHE A 78 8.00 -22.68 2.87
N VAL A 79 9.09 -21.93 2.67
CA VAL A 79 9.15 -20.86 1.67
C VAL A 79 9.53 -21.48 0.33
N ASP A 80 8.73 -21.21 -0.69
CA ASP A 80 9.08 -21.53 -2.07
C ASP A 80 10.15 -20.54 -2.56
N GLU A 81 11.41 -20.96 -2.45
CA GLU A 81 12.57 -20.14 -2.81
C GLU A 81 12.57 -19.78 -4.30
N THR A 82 12.06 -20.66 -5.17
CA THR A 82 11.98 -20.39 -6.61
C THR A 82 11.02 -19.24 -6.92
N LYS A 83 9.92 -19.16 -6.18
CA LYS A 83 8.97 -18.05 -6.27
C LYS A 83 9.58 -16.75 -5.78
N ARG A 84 10.35 -16.79 -4.68
CA ARG A 84 11.06 -15.63 -4.14
C ARG A 84 12.09 -15.09 -5.14
N GLU A 85 12.94 -15.94 -5.70
CA GLU A 85 13.94 -15.54 -6.70
C GLU A 85 13.27 -14.94 -7.95
N ARG A 86 12.16 -15.52 -8.40
CA ARG A 86 11.38 -15.00 -9.53
C ARG A 86 10.81 -13.61 -9.23
N ALA A 87 10.27 -13.41 -8.02
CA ALA A 87 9.76 -12.12 -7.59
C ALA A 87 10.88 -11.06 -7.52
N GLY A 88 12.05 -11.41 -6.99
CA GLY A 88 13.22 -10.52 -6.97
C GLY A 88 13.66 -10.10 -8.37
N ARG A 89 13.80 -11.04 -9.30
CA ARG A 89 14.12 -10.73 -10.71
C ARG A 89 13.07 -9.84 -11.39
N LEU A 90 11.80 -10.06 -11.08
CA LEU A 90 10.71 -9.23 -11.59
C LEU A 90 10.83 -7.78 -11.09
N MET A 91 11.04 -7.58 -9.78
CA MET A 91 11.20 -6.23 -9.22
C MET A 91 12.39 -5.50 -9.85
N VAL A 92 13.55 -6.18 -9.98
CA VAL A 92 14.73 -5.60 -10.66
C VAL A 92 14.42 -5.20 -12.10
N ALA A 93 13.68 -6.03 -12.84
CA ALA A 93 13.30 -5.72 -14.22
C ALA A 93 12.34 -4.51 -14.30
N VAL A 94 11.35 -4.44 -13.41
CA VAL A 94 10.41 -3.31 -13.33
C VAL A 94 11.16 -2.01 -12.99
N ASP A 95 12.06 -2.06 -12.01
CA ASP A 95 12.87 -0.91 -11.60
C ASP A 95 13.79 -0.44 -12.74
N ALA A 96 14.42 -1.37 -13.46
CA ALA A 96 15.25 -1.05 -14.61
C ALA A 96 14.45 -0.38 -15.74
N LEU A 97 13.22 -0.84 -16.00
CA LEU A 97 12.32 -0.23 -16.98
C LEU A 97 11.92 1.19 -16.56
N ASN A 98 11.50 1.37 -15.30
CA ASN A 98 11.15 2.68 -14.76
C ASN A 98 12.35 3.64 -14.71
N HIS A 99 13.57 3.15 -14.48
CA HIS A 99 14.76 3.98 -14.54
C HIS A 99 15.10 4.42 -15.97
N ARG A 100 14.96 3.52 -16.95
CA ARG A 100 15.32 3.78 -18.35
C ARG A 100 14.31 4.66 -19.07
N PHE A 101 13.01 4.44 -18.85
CA PHE A 101 11.94 5.08 -19.62
C PHE A 101 11.23 6.21 -18.86
N GLY A 102 11.58 6.42 -17.60
CA GLY A 102 10.99 7.43 -16.72
C GLY A 102 10.14 6.80 -15.62
N ALA A 103 10.14 7.43 -14.45
CA ALA A 103 9.41 6.94 -13.28
C ALA A 103 7.92 6.78 -13.59
N GLY A 104 7.36 5.61 -13.24
CA GLY A 104 5.94 5.31 -13.44
C GLY A 104 5.57 4.83 -14.86
N THR A 105 6.57 4.52 -15.72
CA THR A 105 6.33 3.91 -17.04
C THR A 105 5.67 2.53 -16.91
N VAL A 106 6.20 1.71 -16.00
CA VAL A 106 5.63 0.42 -15.62
C VAL A 106 5.09 0.55 -14.21
N ARG A 107 3.81 0.23 -14.05
CA ARG A 107 3.10 0.37 -12.79
C ARG A 107 2.08 -0.73 -12.61
N TRP A 108 1.64 -0.94 -11.38
CA TRP A 108 0.65 -1.97 -11.12
C TRP A 108 -0.74 -1.53 -11.54
N ALA A 109 -1.51 -2.45 -12.13
CA ALA A 109 -2.88 -2.17 -12.56
C ALA A 109 -3.78 -1.70 -11.39
N ALA A 110 -3.47 -2.14 -10.17
CA ALA A 110 -4.13 -1.72 -8.94
C ALA A 110 -4.03 -0.21 -8.65
N GLU A 111 -3.06 0.49 -9.26
CA GLU A 111 -2.89 1.94 -9.11
C GLU A 111 -3.85 2.76 -9.99
N GLY A 112 -4.62 2.10 -10.86
CA GLY A 112 -5.54 2.74 -11.81
C GLY A 112 -4.85 3.30 -13.05
N VAL A 113 -5.58 3.41 -14.17
CA VAL A 113 -5.06 3.82 -15.50
C VAL A 113 -5.01 5.34 -15.68
N GLN A 114 -5.87 6.09 -14.98
CA GLN A 114 -5.85 7.55 -14.98
C GLN A 114 -5.45 8.08 -13.62
N GLN A 115 -4.28 8.73 -13.59
CA GLN A 115 -3.83 9.54 -12.46
C GLN A 115 -4.09 11.00 -12.85
N GLU A 116 -5.33 11.46 -12.67
CA GLU A 116 -5.58 12.90 -12.78
C GLU A 116 -4.80 13.61 -11.67
N TRP A 117 -4.11 14.70 -12.03
CA TRP A 117 -3.33 15.49 -11.09
C TRP A 117 -4.24 15.94 -9.93
N LYS A 118 -4.03 15.38 -8.74
CA LYS A 118 -4.78 15.79 -7.55
C LYS A 118 -4.29 17.16 -7.12
N ARG A 119 -5.18 18.15 -7.19
CA ARG A 119 -4.94 19.52 -6.71
C ARG A 119 -4.65 19.47 -5.21
N PHE A 120 -3.51 20.00 -4.77
CA PHE A 120 -3.23 20.19 -3.35
C PHE A 120 -4.03 21.39 -2.86
N THR A 121 -5.13 21.14 -2.15
CA THR A 121 -5.98 22.18 -1.57
C THR A 121 -5.93 22.12 -0.04
N THR A 122 -5.89 23.26 0.62
CA THR A 122 -6.00 23.40 2.08
C THR A 122 -7.46 23.37 2.56
N ARG A 123 -8.42 23.36 1.62
CA ARG A 123 -9.85 23.34 1.88
C ARG A 123 -10.39 21.92 1.90
N CYS A 124 -10.75 21.43 3.09
CA CYS A 124 -11.23 20.05 3.29
C CYS A 124 -12.56 19.74 2.59
N ASP A 125 -13.32 20.77 2.20
CA ASP A 125 -14.56 20.69 1.41
C ASP A 125 -14.33 20.31 -0.06
N GLU A 126 -13.10 20.43 -0.56
CA GLU A 126 -12.75 20.15 -1.96
C GLU A 126 -12.13 18.75 -2.15
N LEU A 127 -12.07 17.93 -1.10
CA LEU A 127 -11.52 16.58 -1.17
C LEU A 127 -12.47 15.64 -1.91
N ALA A 128 -11.93 14.87 -2.85
CA ALA A 128 -12.68 13.88 -3.60
C ALA A 128 -13.30 12.85 -2.64
N VAL A 129 -14.63 12.81 -2.61
CA VAL A 129 -15.38 11.76 -1.92
C VAL A 129 -15.37 10.55 -2.85
N VAL A 130 -14.71 9.47 -2.43
CA VAL A 130 -14.75 8.20 -3.16
C VAL A 130 -16.11 7.56 -2.87
N ALA A 131 -17.12 7.94 -3.65
CA ALA A 131 -18.38 7.20 -3.73
C ALA A 131 -18.20 6.04 -4.73
N ARG A 132 -18.60 4.83 -4.34
CA ARG A 132 -18.76 3.73 -5.30
C ARG A 132 -19.98 3.99 -6.17
#